data_AF-A0A842LG66-F1
#
_entry.id   AF-A0A842LG66-F1
#
_cell.length_a   1.000
_cell.length_b   1.000
_cell.length_c   1.000
_cell.angle_alpha   90.00
_cell.angle_beta   90.00
_cell.angle_gamma   90.00
#
_symmetry.space_group_name_H-M   'P 1'
#
loop_
_entity.id
_entity.type
_entity.pdbx_description
1 polymer ?
#
loop_
_entity_poly.entity_id
_entity_poly.type
_entity_poly.pdbx_seq_one_letter_code
_entity_poly.pdbx_strand_id
1 'polypeptide(L)'
;MQIGKTLLKPAAFCLIAGGILTIISSVIVFIWGRLVSTTLGTLIVIFFLLVAISEISVTRSLWRSEIGAWKSILTWVGLSLICRALIIYFSSGDIFYANSIIGAAELLTFVFVFTKKDYFIPSEAERAVAIKNLEASLVKTVSECPTCKGIVEKDWISCPYCGTSLPKICGKCGAKLQPEDIKCGRCGAEIERPELLIRHVETLKALAEEESSREVRSSRYAKLAEALLKLGRTNEALDAYRKAIEFTVFDRKKSHYMVKMATILKNIGKSQDALEIVEEALKLDPEDYAGATKVKEQILKSNEEREACQVGERATTA
;
A
#
# COMPACT_ATOMS: atom_id res chain seq x y z
N MET A 1 -27.07 -3.13 -19.75
CA MET A 1 -26.03 -2.50 -18.89
C MET A 1 -24.98 -1.69 -19.65
N GLN A 2 -24.66 -2.01 -20.93
CA GLN A 2 -23.67 -1.27 -21.74
C GLN A 2 -24.14 0.12 -22.21
N ILE A 3 -25.44 0.33 -22.41
CA ILE A 3 -26.02 1.58 -22.96
C ILE A 3 -25.79 2.79 -22.02
N GLY A 4 -25.77 2.60 -20.70
CA GLY A 4 -25.48 3.68 -19.74
C GLY A 4 -24.02 4.15 -19.79
N LYS A 5 -23.07 3.25 -20.09
CA LYS A 5 -21.63 3.60 -20.19
C LYS A 5 -21.30 4.34 -21.49
N THR A 6 -22.07 4.12 -22.56
CA THR A 6 -21.91 4.88 -23.81
C THR A 6 -22.41 6.32 -23.69
N LEU A 7 -23.38 6.60 -22.81
CA LEU A 7 -23.89 7.94 -22.50
C LEU A 7 -22.91 8.80 -21.68
N LEU A 8 -21.94 8.20 -20.97
CA LEU A 8 -20.94 8.91 -20.17
C LEU A 8 -19.87 9.61 -21.01
N LYS A 9 -19.57 9.09 -22.22
CA LYS A 9 -18.57 9.66 -23.12
C LYS A 9 -18.96 11.05 -23.66
N PRO A 10 -20.16 11.27 -24.24
CA PRO A 10 -20.56 12.60 -24.67
C PRO A 10 -20.67 13.57 -23.48
N ALA A 11 -21.13 13.11 -22.32
CA ALA A 11 -21.13 13.93 -21.10
C ALA A 11 -19.73 14.39 -20.68
N ALA A 12 -18.72 13.51 -20.77
CA ALA A 12 -17.33 13.88 -20.49
C ALA A 12 -16.77 14.91 -21.48
N PHE A 13 -17.12 14.82 -22.77
CA PHE A 13 -16.77 15.86 -23.74
C PHE A 13 -17.44 17.20 -23.43
N CYS A 14 -18.71 17.18 -23.01
CA CYS A 14 -19.42 18.39 -22.58
C CYS A 14 -18.72 19.08 -21.41
N LEU A 15 -18.21 18.34 -20.42
CA LEU A 15 -17.45 18.92 -19.30
C LEU A 15 -16.12 19.55 -19.72
N ILE A 16 -15.42 18.97 -20.72
CA ILE A 16 -14.19 19.59 -21.27
C ILE A 16 -14.54 20.91 -21.96
N ALA A 17 -15.54 20.88 -22.84
CA ALA A 17 -16.01 22.08 -23.54
C ALA A 17 -16.52 23.14 -22.55
N GLY A 18 -17.18 22.69 -21.48
CA GLY A 18 -17.69 23.55 -20.42
C GLY A 18 -16.60 24.24 -19.64
N GLY A 19 -15.57 23.52 -19.21
CA GLY A 19 -14.44 24.13 -18.50
C GLY A 19 -13.74 25.19 -19.36
N ILE A 20 -13.49 24.89 -20.64
CA ILE A 20 -12.89 25.86 -21.58
C ILE A 20 -13.79 27.09 -21.74
N LEU A 21 -15.09 26.89 -21.91
CA LEU A 21 -16.04 28.00 -22.07
C LEU A 21 -16.12 28.87 -20.80
N THR A 22 -16.06 28.27 -19.61
CA THR A 22 -16.04 28.98 -18.32
C THR A 22 -14.82 29.89 -18.20
N ILE A 23 -13.65 29.40 -18.64
CA ILE A 23 -12.41 30.19 -18.66
C ILE A 23 -12.56 31.40 -19.58
N ILE A 24 -12.97 31.18 -20.84
CA ILE A 24 -13.09 32.25 -21.83
C ILE A 24 -14.16 33.27 -21.39
N SER A 25 -15.32 32.79 -20.94
CA SER A 25 -16.43 33.65 -20.55
C SER A 25 -16.11 34.48 -19.30
N SER A 26 -15.41 33.92 -18.31
CA SER A 26 -15.05 34.67 -17.10
C SER A 26 -14.10 35.85 -17.39
N VAL A 27 -13.14 35.67 -18.30
CA VAL A 27 -12.24 36.76 -18.74
C VAL A 27 -13.02 37.86 -19.45
N ILE A 28 -13.90 37.48 -20.39
CA ILE A 28 -14.67 38.46 -21.17
C ILE A 28 -15.63 39.24 -20.28
N VAL A 29 -16.38 38.55 -19.39
CA VAL A 29 -17.39 39.18 -18.54
C VAL A 29 -16.74 40.07 -17.47
N PHE A 30 -15.74 39.57 -16.74
CA PHE A 30 -15.24 40.27 -15.54
C PHE A 30 -14.05 41.20 -15.79
N ILE A 31 -13.26 40.98 -16.84
CA ILE A 31 -12.12 41.86 -17.17
C ILE A 31 -12.48 42.81 -18.32
N TRP A 32 -13.01 42.29 -19.43
CA TRP A 32 -13.29 43.12 -20.62
C TRP A 32 -14.62 43.88 -20.52
N GLY A 33 -15.63 43.29 -19.89
CA GLY A 33 -16.91 43.93 -19.58
C GLY A 33 -16.80 45.05 -18.54
N ARG A 34 -15.65 45.21 -17.87
CA ARG A 34 -15.38 46.21 -16.80
C ARG A 34 -16.47 46.26 -15.72
N LEU A 35 -17.08 45.11 -15.40
CA LEU A 35 -18.12 45.03 -14.35
C LEU A 35 -17.58 45.36 -12.96
N VAL A 36 -16.31 45.08 -12.70
CA VAL A 36 -15.67 45.19 -11.38
C VAL A 36 -14.28 45.81 -11.54
N SER A 37 -13.68 46.29 -10.45
CA SER A 37 -12.29 46.74 -10.45
C SER A 37 -11.36 45.64 -10.98
N THR A 38 -10.27 46.04 -11.64
CA THR A 38 -9.31 45.09 -12.26
C THR A 38 -8.71 44.12 -11.24
N THR A 39 -8.49 44.56 -10.00
CA THR A 39 -7.98 43.73 -8.91
C THR A 39 -8.99 42.65 -8.51
N LEU A 40 -10.23 43.01 -8.25
CA LEU A 40 -11.28 42.06 -7.86
C LEU A 40 -11.70 41.17 -9.03
N GLY A 41 -11.76 41.70 -10.25
CA GLY A 41 -12.00 40.93 -11.47
C GLY A 41 -10.94 39.85 -11.70
N THR A 42 -9.67 40.15 -11.43
CA THR A 42 -8.58 39.15 -11.53
C THR A 42 -8.75 38.02 -10.51
N LEU A 43 -9.11 38.34 -9.26
CA LEU A 43 -9.37 37.32 -8.23
C LEU A 43 -10.56 36.42 -8.60
N ILE A 44 -11.63 37.01 -9.15
CA ILE A 44 -12.80 36.27 -9.64
C ILE A 44 -12.38 35.33 -10.77
N VAL A 45 -11.63 35.82 -11.76
CA VAL A 45 -11.17 34.97 -12.88
C VAL A 45 -10.28 33.81 -12.40
N ILE A 46 -9.39 34.04 -11.41
CA ILE A 46 -8.59 32.96 -10.81
C ILE A 46 -9.49 31.90 -10.17
N PHE A 47 -10.53 32.30 -9.44
CA PHE A 47 -11.49 31.37 -8.86
C PHE A 47 -12.20 30.54 -9.95
N PHE A 48 -12.68 31.20 -11.02
CA PHE A 48 -13.34 30.52 -12.14
C PHE A 48 -12.39 29.57 -12.89
N LEU A 49 -11.11 29.93 -13.02
CA LEU A 49 -10.07 29.06 -13.56
C LEU A 49 -9.90 27.78 -12.71
N LEU A 50 -9.84 27.90 -11.39
CA LEU A 50 -9.74 26.75 -10.49
C LEU A 50 -10.96 25.83 -10.62
N VAL A 51 -12.16 26.40 -10.68
CA VAL A 51 -13.39 25.61 -10.89
C VAL A 51 -13.38 24.90 -12.23
N ALA A 52 -12.97 25.59 -13.31
CA ALA A 52 -12.89 25.00 -14.65
C ALA A 52 -11.84 23.88 -14.75
N ILE A 53 -10.67 24.04 -14.12
CA ILE A 53 -9.63 22.99 -14.06
C ILE A 53 -10.16 21.78 -13.31
N SER A 54 -10.84 22.00 -12.18
CA SER A 54 -11.43 20.91 -11.40
C SER A 54 -12.54 20.18 -12.17
N GLU A 55 -13.39 20.89 -12.90
CA GLU A 55 -14.38 20.30 -13.81
C GLU A 55 -13.72 19.42 -14.89
N ILE A 56 -12.67 19.92 -15.54
CA ILE A 56 -11.91 19.17 -16.55
C ILE A 56 -11.25 17.94 -15.91
N SER A 57 -10.73 18.02 -14.69
CA SER A 57 -10.06 16.89 -14.02
C SER A 57 -10.97 15.69 -13.81
N VAL A 58 -12.27 15.96 -13.59
CA VAL A 58 -13.30 14.96 -13.31
C VAL A 58 -13.76 14.21 -14.57
N THR A 59 -13.49 14.76 -15.76
CA THR A 59 -13.85 14.15 -17.06
C THR A 59 -13.32 12.73 -17.20
N ARG A 60 -12.09 12.47 -16.73
CA ARG A 60 -11.46 11.15 -16.78
C ARG A 60 -12.21 10.15 -15.90
N SER A 61 -12.60 10.56 -14.70
CA SER A 61 -13.36 9.72 -13.76
C SER A 61 -14.76 9.42 -14.30
N LEU A 62 -15.40 10.39 -14.96
CA LEU A 62 -16.68 10.20 -15.64
C LEU A 62 -16.55 9.24 -16.84
N TRP A 63 -15.52 9.43 -17.67
CA TRP A 63 -15.25 8.60 -18.86
C TRP A 63 -14.98 7.14 -18.51
N ARG A 64 -14.22 6.90 -17.44
CA ARG A 64 -13.84 5.56 -16.99
C ARG A 64 -14.87 4.93 -16.05
N SER A 65 -15.92 5.65 -15.66
CA SER A 65 -16.86 5.23 -14.61
C SER A 65 -16.10 4.77 -13.35
N GLU A 66 -15.20 5.62 -12.87
CA GLU A 66 -14.31 5.29 -11.75
C GLU A 66 -15.08 5.07 -10.45
N ILE A 67 -14.81 3.96 -9.78
CA ILE A 67 -15.54 3.54 -8.58
C ILE A 67 -15.37 4.59 -7.48
N GLY A 68 -16.48 5.03 -6.88
CA GLY A 68 -16.51 6.03 -5.81
C GLY A 68 -16.36 7.49 -6.25
N ALA A 69 -16.10 7.76 -7.54
CA ALA A 69 -15.87 9.12 -8.02
C ALA A 69 -17.14 10.00 -8.07
N TRP A 70 -18.34 9.43 -7.92
CA TRP A 70 -19.62 10.14 -8.03
C TRP A 70 -19.74 11.37 -7.12
N LYS A 71 -19.16 11.32 -5.90
CA LYS A 71 -19.16 12.47 -4.98
C LYS A 71 -18.36 13.63 -5.56
N SER A 72 -17.14 13.36 -6.02
CA SER A 72 -16.27 14.36 -6.63
C SER A 72 -16.93 14.95 -7.89
N ILE A 73 -17.52 14.07 -8.73
CA ILE A 73 -18.22 14.50 -9.94
C ILE A 73 -19.36 15.48 -9.60
N LEU A 74 -20.23 15.14 -8.65
CA LEU A 74 -21.34 16.02 -8.26
C LEU A 74 -20.85 17.33 -7.65
N THR A 75 -19.83 17.31 -6.80
CA THR A 75 -19.32 18.52 -6.16
C THR A 75 -18.79 19.51 -7.20
N TRP A 76 -17.96 19.06 -8.14
CA TRP A 76 -17.32 19.95 -9.10
C TRP A 76 -18.27 20.39 -10.22
N VAL A 77 -19.09 19.49 -10.75
CA VAL A 77 -20.12 19.85 -11.75
C VAL A 77 -21.16 20.77 -11.11
N GLY A 78 -21.55 20.54 -9.86
CA GLY A 78 -22.45 21.44 -9.13
C GLY A 78 -21.86 22.84 -8.92
N LEU A 79 -20.58 22.93 -8.53
CA LEU A 79 -19.88 24.21 -8.39
C LEU A 79 -19.72 24.93 -9.74
N SER A 80 -19.44 24.19 -10.81
CA SER A 80 -19.40 24.72 -12.18
C SER A 80 -20.74 25.31 -12.61
N LEU A 81 -21.85 24.60 -12.36
CA LEU A 81 -23.21 25.09 -12.66
C LEU A 81 -23.53 26.41 -11.93
N ILE A 82 -23.09 26.57 -10.67
CA ILE A 82 -23.25 27.84 -9.93
C ILE A 82 -22.44 28.96 -10.60
N CYS A 83 -21.18 28.69 -10.94
CA CYS A 83 -20.33 29.66 -11.64
C CYS A 83 -20.92 30.04 -12.99
N ARG A 84 -21.47 29.07 -13.71
CA ARG A 84 -22.09 29.27 -15.02
C ARG A 84 -23.38 30.09 -14.92
N ALA A 85 -24.21 29.88 -13.89
CA ALA A 85 -25.37 30.72 -13.63
C ALA A 85 -24.98 32.19 -13.39
N LEU A 86 -23.87 32.45 -12.67
CA LEU A 86 -23.33 33.79 -12.50
C LEU A 86 -22.84 34.39 -13.82
N ILE A 87 -22.14 33.63 -14.66
CA ILE A 87 -21.74 34.09 -16.00
C ILE A 87 -22.96 34.44 -16.84
N ILE A 88 -23.98 33.57 -16.88
CA ILE A 88 -25.21 33.78 -17.64
C ILE A 88 -25.87 35.08 -17.22
N TYR A 89 -26.02 35.31 -15.91
CA TYR A 89 -26.64 36.51 -15.35
C TYR A 89 -25.96 37.82 -15.81
N PHE A 90 -24.63 37.83 -15.92
CA PHE A 90 -23.86 39.01 -16.34
C PHE A 90 -23.54 39.07 -17.84
N SER A 91 -23.97 38.08 -18.63
CA SER A 91 -23.66 37.97 -20.05
C SER A 91 -24.85 38.32 -20.95
N SER A 92 -24.56 38.69 -22.20
CA SER A 92 -25.56 38.90 -23.24
C SER A 92 -25.03 38.39 -24.59
N GLY A 93 -25.92 38.27 -25.59
CA GLY A 93 -25.55 37.83 -26.94
C GLY A 93 -25.01 36.39 -26.98
N ASP A 94 -23.98 36.16 -27.79
CA ASP A 94 -23.46 34.80 -28.05
C ASP A 94 -22.93 34.10 -26.79
N ILE A 95 -22.35 34.85 -25.85
CA ILE A 95 -21.82 34.31 -24.58
C ILE A 95 -22.96 33.77 -23.72
N PHE A 96 -24.10 34.46 -23.71
CA PHE A 96 -25.29 34.00 -23.00
C PHE A 96 -25.77 32.66 -23.58
N TYR A 97 -25.99 32.58 -24.89
CA TYR A 97 -26.48 31.37 -25.53
C TYR A 97 -25.52 30.18 -25.38
N ALA A 98 -24.21 30.41 -25.57
CA ALA A 98 -23.21 29.36 -25.40
C ALA A 98 -23.21 28.80 -23.97
N ASN A 99 -23.26 29.66 -22.95
CA ASN A 99 -23.28 29.23 -21.56
C ASN A 99 -24.61 28.59 -21.16
N SER A 100 -25.74 29.02 -21.71
CA SER A 100 -27.04 28.37 -21.47
C SER A 100 -27.09 26.95 -22.04
N ILE A 101 -26.59 26.75 -23.27
CA ILE A 101 -26.57 25.44 -23.92
C ILE A 101 -25.67 24.46 -23.15
N ILE A 102 -24.43 24.87 -22.85
CA ILE A 102 -23.52 24.01 -22.08
C ILE A 102 -24.05 23.77 -20.66
N GLY A 103 -24.60 24.80 -20.00
CA GLY A 103 -25.16 24.66 -18.66
C GLY A 103 -26.31 23.65 -18.62
N ALA A 104 -27.16 23.60 -19.64
CA ALA A 104 -28.19 22.57 -19.75
C ALA A 104 -27.60 21.15 -19.89
N ALA A 105 -26.51 20.99 -20.66
CA ALA A 105 -25.82 19.71 -20.81
C ALA A 105 -25.11 19.26 -19.51
N GLU A 106 -24.53 20.20 -18.77
CA GLU A 106 -23.94 19.96 -17.45
C GLU A 106 -25.00 19.58 -16.42
N LEU A 107 -26.14 20.26 -16.42
CA LEU A 107 -27.25 19.94 -15.53
C LEU A 107 -27.78 18.53 -15.82
N LEU A 108 -27.89 18.14 -17.09
CA LEU A 108 -28.26 16.79 -17.48
C LEU A 108 -27.23 15.76 -17.01
N THR A 109 -25.93 16.08 -17.10
CA THR A 109 -24.84 15.23 -16.59
C THR A 109 -24.93 15.09 -15.07
N PHE A 110 -25.16 16.19 -14.35
CA PHE A 110 -25.33 16.20 -12.91
C PHE A 110 -26.51 15.33 -12.48
N VAL A 111 -27.68 15.51 -13.10
CA VAL A 111 -28.88 14.72 -12.82
C VAL A 111 -28.66 13.23 -13.15
N PHE A 112 -27.97 12.94 -14.25
CA PHE A 112 -27.62 11.56 -14.60
C PHE A 112 -26.75 10.91 -13.53
N VAL A 113 -25.66 11.55 -13.12
CA VAL A 113 -24.74 11.00 -12.10
C VAL A 113 -25.45 10.88 -10.74
N PHE A 114 -26.31 11.82 -10.38
CA PHE A 114 -27.09 11.79 -9.15
C PHE A 114 -28.08 10.62 -9.11
N THR A 115 -28.84 10.44 -10.19
CA THR A 115 -29.86 9.37 -10.27
C THR A 115 -29.25 7.99 -10.50
N LYS A 116 -28.08 7.92 -11.14
CA LYS A 116 -27.38 6.68 -11.47
C LYS A 116 -26.08 6.49 -10.69
N LYS A 117 -26.07 6.94 -9.42
CA LYS A 117 -24.93 6.75 -8.51
C LYS A 117 -24.46 5.29 -8.41
N ASP A 118 -25.39 4.34 -8.57
CA ASP A 118 -25.11 2.90 -8.49
C ASP A 118 -24.14 2.40 -9.57
N TYR A 119 -23.98 3.13 -10.68
CA TYR A 119 -22.96 2.82 -11.70
C TYR A 119 -21.53 3.04 -11.22
N PHE A 120 -21.35 3.86 -10.19
CA PHE A 120 -20.05 4.16 -9.58
C PHE A 120 -19.81 3.33 -8.32
N ILE A 121 -20.66 2.34 -8.04
CA ILE A 121 -20.53 1.40 -6.92
C ILE A 121 -20.12 0.04 -7.53
N PRO A 122 -19.15 -0.69 -6.95
CA PRO A 122 -18.77 -1.99 -7.48
C PRO A 122 -19.94 -2.96 -7.40
N SER A 123 -20.07 -3.83 -8.40
CA SER A 123 -21.10 -4.88 -8.42
C SER A 123 -20.93 -5.85 -7.24
N GLU A 124 -21.98 -6.59 -6.88
CA GLU A 124 -21.87 -7.60 -5.81
C GLU A 124 -20.82 -8.66 -6.12
N ALA A 125 -20.68 -9.06 -7.39
CA ALA A 125 -19.63 -9.98 -7.82
C ALA A 125 -18.22 -9.39 -7.65
N GLU A 126 -18.01 -8.12 -8.02
CA GLU A 126 -16.72 -7.45 -7.82
C GLU A 126 -16.41 -7.23 -6.34
N ARG A 127 -17.42 -6.93 -5.51
CA ARG A 127 -17.28 -6.85 -4.06
C ARG A 127 -16.90 -8.20 -3.45
N ALA A 128 -17.56 -9.28 -3.86
CA ALA A 128 -17.26 -10.63 -3.39
C ALA A 128 -15.83 -11.05 -3.77
N VAL A 129 -15.38 -10.73 -4.99
CA VAL A 129 -13.99 -10.99 -5.42
C VAL A 129 -12.99 -10.14 -4.65
N ALA A 130 -13.28 -8.85 -4.43
CA ALA A 130 -12.41 -7.97 -3.66
C ALA A 130 -12.28 -8.41 -2.20
N ILE A 131 -13.39 -8.81 -1.57
CA ILE A 131 -13.43 -9.37 -0.22
C ILE A 131 -12.64 -10.67 -0.18
N LYS A 132 -12.85 -11.60 -1.13
CA LYS A 132 -12.09 -12.85 -1.22
C LYS A 132 -10.58 -12.61 -1.38
N ASN A 133 -10.19 -11.63 -2.19
CA ASN A 133 -8.78 -11.26 -2.36
C ASN A 133 -8.20 -10.60 -1.10
N LEU A 134 -8.99 -9.78 -0.41
CA LEU A 134 -8.63 -9.19 0.88
C LEU A 134 -8.47 -10.27 1.95
N GLU A 135 -9.41 -11.21 2.05
CA GLU A 135 -9.33 -12.39 2.93
C GLU A 135 -8.09 -13.22 2.61
N ALA A 136 -7.80 -13.48 1.33
CA ALA A 136 -6.57 -14.15 0.92
C ALA A 136 -5.29 -13.38 1.32
N SER A 137 -5.35 -12.04 1.35
CA SER A 137 -4.20 -11.20 1.75
C SER A 137 -4.06 -10.99 3.26
N LEU A 138 -5.16 -11.11 4.01
CA LEU A 138 -5.22 -10.85 5.46
C LEU A 138 -5.14 -12.14 6.28
N VAL A 139 -5.69 -13.25 5.77
CA VAL A 139 -5.52 -14.56 6.36
C VAL A 139 -4.16 -15.10 5.94
N LYS A 140 -3.11 -14.59 6.59
CA LYS A 140 -1.85 -15.31 6.68
C LYS A 140 -2.17 -16.63 7.35
N THR A 141 -2.42 -17.68 6.56
CA THR A 141 -2.66 -19.01 7.13
C THR A 141 -1.47 -19.33 8.04
N VAL A 142 -1.75 -19.65 9.29
CA VAL A 142 -0.70 -19.82 10.30
C VAL A 142 -0.52 -21.30 10.57
N SER A 143 0.74 -21.71 10.69
CA SER A 143 1.17 -23.05 11.03
C SER A 143 1.99 -23.01 12.32
N GLU A 144 2.01 -24.09 13.07
CA GLU A 144 2.89 -24.21 14.22
C GLU A 144 4.20 -24.88 13.80
N CYS A 145 5.32 -24.30 14.22
CA CYS A 145 6.61 -24.92 14.04
C CYS A 145 6.67 -26.23 14.86
N PRO A 146 7.05 -27.38 14.26
CA PRO A 146 7.09 -28.66 14.96
C PRO A 146 8.13 -28.69 16.09
N THR A 147 9.17 -27.85 16.01
CA THR A 147 10.25 -27.80 17.00
C THR A 147 9.94 -26.84 18.14
N CYS A 148 9.67 -25.58 17.83
CA CYS A 148 9.53 -24.54 18.86
C CYS A 148 8.08 -24.15 19.15
N LYS A 149 7.10 -24.77 18.48
CA LYS A 149 5.66 -24.45 18.56
C LYS A 149 5.34 -22.98 18.25
N GLY A 150 6.27 -22.28 17.60
CA GLY A 150 6.09 -20.90 17.18
C GLY A 150 5.05 -20.80 16.07
N ILE A 151 4.18 -19.81 16.18
CA ILE A 151 3.10 -19.49 15.24
C ILE A 151 3.70 -18.76 14.03
N VAL A 152 3.79 -19.43 12.88
CA VAL A 152 4.50 -18.98 11.68
C VAL A 152 3.60 -19.00 10.45
N GLU A 153 3.71 -18.01 9.57
CA GLU A 153 2.89 -18.00 8.34
C GLU A 153 3.26 -19.21 7.47
N LYS A 154 2.26 -19.84 6.84
CA LYS A 154 2.38 -21.10 6.07
C LYS A 154 3.38 -21.02 4.91
N ASP A 155 3.66 -19.80 4.43
CA ASP A 155 4.56 -19.55 3.31
C ASP A 155 6.05 -19.53 3.73
N TRP A 156 6.34 -19.60 5.03
CA TRP A 156 7.72 -19.60 5.53
C TRP A 156 8.35 -20.97 5.29
N ILE A 157 9.54 -20.97 4.68
CA ILE A 157 10.31 -22.21 4.46
C ILE A 157 11.08 -22.59 5.73
N SER A 158 11.45 -21.60 6.55
CA SER A 158 12.14 -21.80 7.82
C SER A 158 11.43 -21.02 8.92
N CYS A 159 11.37 -21.60 10.11
CA CYS A 159 10.81 -20.94 11.27
C CYS A 159 11.67 -19.72 11.65
N PRO A 160 11.09 -18.50 11.75
CA PRO A 160 11.81 -17.32 12.24
C PRO A 160 12.36 -17.52 13.63
N TYR A 161 11.68 -18.34 14.45
CA TYR A 161 11.90 -18.48 15.89
C TYR A 161 12.99 -19.48 16.28
N CYS A 162 13.28 -20.47 15.44
CA CYS A 162 14.28 -21.48 15.78
C CYS A 162 15.11 -21.95 14.58
N GLY A 163 14.91 -21.36 13.40
CA GLY A 163 15.61 -21.77 12.18
C GLY A 163 15.22 -23.16 11.64
N THR A 164 14.34 -23.91 12.31
CA THR A 164 13.87 -25.22 11.83
C THR A 164 13.21 -25.05 10.47
N SER A 165 13.63 -25.85 9.48
CA SER A 165 12.93 -25.94 8.19
C SER A 165 11.50 -26.43 8.42
N LEU A 166 10.52 -25.63 8.03
CA LEU A 166 9.12 -25.97 8.17
C LEU A 166 8.76 -27.04 7.12
N PRO A 167 7.97 -28.06 7.48
CA PRO A 167 7.66 -29.14 6.57
C PRO A 167 6.80 -28.61 5.42
N LYS A 168 7.37 -28.57 4.21
CA LYS A 168 6.58 -28.35 3.00
C LYS A 168 5.64 -29.53 2.82
N ILE A 169 4.38 -29.26 2.53
CA ILE A 169 3.36 -30.29 2.35
C ILE A 169 2.83 -30.19 0.93
N CYS A 170 2.74 -31.31 0.22
CA CYS A 170 2.16 -31.34 -1.10
C CYS A 170 0.68 -30.97 -1.04
N GLY A 171 0.27 -29.90 -1.73
CA GLY A 171 -1.13 -29.46 -1.79
C GLY A 171 -2.09 -30.50 -2.40
N LYS A 172 -1.57 -31.46 -3.19
CA LYS A 172 -2.38 -32.50 -3.83
C LYS A 172 -2.56 -33.76 -2.97
N CYS A 173 -1.51 -34.23 -2.30
CA CYS A 173 -1.54 -35.54 -1.62
C CYS A 173 -1.11 -35.51 -0.14
N GLY A 174 -0.84 -34.33 0.42
CA GLY A 174 -0.48 -34.16 1.83
C GLY A 174 0.88 -34.77 2.22
N ALA A 175 1.71 -35.18 1.25
CA ALA A 175 3.03 -35.75 1.55
C ALA A 175 3.99 -34.66 2.03
N LYS A 176 4.85 -34.99 2.99
CA LYS A 176 5.99 -34.15 3.35
C LYS A 176 6.96 -34.08 2.17
N LEU A 177 7.35 -32.86 1.83
CA LEU A 177 8.25 -32.52 0.75
C LEU A 177 9.57 -32.05 1.36
N GLN A 178 10.68 -32.44 0.74
CA GLN A 178 11.98 -31.85 1.02
C GLN A 178 12.09 -30.48 0.35
N PRO A 179 12.92 -29.55 0.87
CA PRO A 179 13.07 -28.21 0.33
C PRO A 179 13.45 -28.19 -1.17
N GLU A 180 14.20 -29.19 -1.62
CA GLU A 180 14.72 -29.35 -2.98
C GLU A 180 13.76 -30.04 -3.95
N ASP A 181 12.67 -30.64 -3.47
CA ASP A 181 11.74 -31.42 -4.29
C ASP A 181 11.07 -30.56 -5.37
N ILE A 182 11.32 -30.89 -6.65
CA ILE A 182 10.67 -30.25 -7.82
C ILE A 182 9.35 -30.97 -8.13
N LYS A 183 9.26 -32.25 -7.76
CA LYS A 183 8.07 -33.08 -7.93
C LYS A 183 7.82 -33.83 -6.64
N CYS A 184 6.56 -33.97 -6.28
CA CYS A 184 6.18 -34.77 -5.12
C CYS A 184 6.50 -36.24 -5.42
N GLY A 185 7.42 -36.84 -4.65
CA GLY A 185 7.77 -38.25 -4.79
C GLY A 185 6.59 -39.23 -4.58
N ARG A 186 5.49 -38.78 -3.94
CA ARG A 186 4.31 -39.60 -3.70
C ARG A 186 3.26 -39.55 -4.82
N CYS A 187 2.94 -38.36 -5.34
CA CYS A 187 1.84 -38.19 -6.29
C CYS A 187 2.26 -37.64 -7.66
N GLY A 188 3.56 -37.41 -7.86
CA GLY A 188 4.10 -36.84 -9.10
C GLY A 188 3.67 -35.40 -9.38
N ALA A 189 2.94 -34.75 -8.46
CA ALA A 189 2.56 -33.35 -8.62
C ALA A 189 3.82 -32.49 -8.73
N GLU A 190 3.88 -31.69 -9.77
CA GLU A 190 4.89 -30.65 -9.91
C GLU A 190 4.68 -29.65 -8.78
N ILE A 191 5.70 -29.50 -7.95
CA ILE A 191 5.67 -28.55 -6.85
C ILE A 191 6.16 -27.28 -7.47
N GLU A 192 5.29 -26.29 -7.62
CA GLU A 192 5.72 -24.93 -7.90
C GLU A 192 6.65 -24.53 -6.75
N ARG A 193 7.97 -24.60 -7.01
CA ARG A 193 8.88 -23.71 -6.30
C ARG A 193 8.30 -22.33 -6.53
N PRO A 194 8.20 -21.48 -5.52
CA PRO A 194 7.95 -20.09 -5.81
C PRO A 194 9.25 -19.56 -6.43
N GLU A 195 9.52 -19.91 -7.69
CA GLU A 195 10.41 -19.20 -8.60
C GLU A 195 10.08 -17.71 -8.54
N LEU A 196 8.78 -17.42 -8.37
CA LEU A 196 8.27 -16.11 -8.01
C LEU A 196 8.94 -15.52 -6.77
N LEU A 197 9.14 -16.26 -5.67
CA LEU A 197 9.75 -15.75 -4.44
C LEU A 197 11.28 -15.57 -4.56
N ILE A 198 11.97 -16.45 -5.27
CA ILE A 198 13.40 -16.27 -5.58
C ILE A 198 13.58 -15.03 -6.48
N ARG A 199 12.82 -14.93 -7.57
CA ARG A 199 12.79 -13.77 -8.46
C ARG A 199 12.37 -12.50 -7.71
N HIS A 200 11.45 -12.62 -6.75
CA HIS A 200 11.03 -11.51 -5.91
C HIS A 200 12.18 -11.00 -5.04
N VAL A 201 12.97 -11.89 -4.43
CA VAL A 201 14.16 -11.52 -3.67
C VAL A 201 15.22 -10.87 -4.56
N GLU A 202 15.47 -11.40 -5.75
CA GLU A 202 16.38 -10.77 -6.71
C GLU A 202 15.92 -9.37 -7.12
N THR A 203 14.62 -9.21 -7.38
CA THR A 203 14.03 -7.91 -7.69
C THR A 203 14.16 -6.94 -6.52
N LEU A 204 13.84 -7.39 -5.30
CA LEU A 204 13.98 -6.59 -4.07
C LEU A 204 15.43 -6.20 -3.82
N LYS A 205 16.39 -7.07 -4.13
CA LYS A 205 17.82 -6.79 -4.00
C LYS A 205 18.25 -5.70 -4.96
N ALA A 206 17.90 -5.83 -6.24
CA ALA A 206 18.17 -4.80 -7.24
C ALA A 206 17.56 -3.45 -6.83
N LEU A 207 16.31 -3.45 -6.39
CA LEU A 207 15.63 -2.24 -5.89
C LEU A 207 16.31 -1.65 -4.66
N ALA A 208 16.79 -2.46 -3.72
CA ALA A 208 17.47 -1.97 -2.51
C ALA A 208 18.85 -1.35 -2.81
N GLU A 209 19.51 -1.80 -3.87
CA GLU A 209 20.83 -1.30 -4.30
C GLU A 209 20.73 0.03 -5.08
N GLU A 210 19.60 0.33 -5.70
CA GLU A 210 19.34 1.62 -6.38
C GLU A 210 19.51 2.82 -5.44
N GLU A 211 20.19 3.87 -5.95
CA GLU A 211 20.36 5.11 -5.22
C GLU A 211 19.02 5.85 -5.07
N SER A 212 18.66 6.15 -3.83
CA SER A 212 17.44 6.86 -3.45
C SER A 212 17.64 7.50 -2.08
N SER A 213 16.64 8.23 -1.57
CA SER A 213 16.75 8.82 -0.24
C SER A 213 17.05 7.76 0.82
N ARG A 214 17.86 8.10 1.83
CA ARG A 214 18.30 7.18 2.88
C ARG A 214 17.14 6.38 3.48
N GLU A 215 16.03 7.04 3.79
CA GLU A 215 14.84 6.38 4.36
C GLU A 215 14.17 5.38 3.40
N VAL A 216 14.12 5.68 2.10
CA VAL A 216 13.59 4.74 1.10
C VAL A 216 14.49 3.52 0.99
N ARG A 217 15.81 3.72 0.98
CA ARG A 217 16.80 2.62 0.98
C ARG A 217 16.65 1.74 2.22
N SER A 218 16.55 2.35 3.40
CA SER A 218 16.28 1.63 4.65
C SER A 218 15.06 0.71 4.54
N SER A 219 13.93 1.27 4.09
CA SER A 219 12.69 0.52 3.94
C SER A 219 12.79 -0.61 2.91
N ARG A 220 13.55 -0.41 1.81
CA ARG A 220 13.79 -1.44 0.79
C ARG A 220 14.65 -2.58 1.33
N TYR A 221 15.72 -2.27 2.06
CA TYR A 221 16.56 -3.27 2.72
C TYR A 221 15.79 -4.07 3.78
N ALA A 222 14.91 -3.43 4.56
CA ALA A 222 14.06 -4.14 5.52
C ALA A 222 13.11 -5.13 4.83
N LYS A 223 12.50 -4.73 3.70
CA LYS A 223 11.65 -5.62 2.90
C LYS A 223 12.42 -6.79 2.30
N LEU A 224 13.63 -6.53 1.80
CA LEU A 224 14.53 -7.56 1.30
C LEU A 224 14.86 -8.57 2.42
N ALA A 225 15.18 -8.08 3.63
CA ALA A 225 15.47 -8.93 4.78
C ALA A 225 14.30 -9.87 5.13
N GLU A 226 13.07 -9.36 5.16
CA GLU A 226 11.87 -10.18 5.41
C GLU A 226 11.66 -11.24 4.34
N ALA A 227 11.88 -10.91 3.06
CA ALA A 227 11.77 -11.86 1.97
C ALA A 227 12.86 -12.94 2.02
N LEU A 228 14.09 -12.57 2.42
CA LEU A 228 15.20 -13.51 2.64
C LEU A 228 14.94 -14.47 3.81
N LEU A 229 14.33 -13.99 4.90
CA LEU A 229 13.91 -14.85 6.01
C LEU A 229 12.87 -15.88 5.57
N LYS A 230 11.90 -15.48 4.75
CA LYS A 230 10.90 -16.41 4.21
C LYS A 230 11.53 -17.52 3.37
N LEU A 231 12.65 -17.21 2.70
CA LEU A 231 13.46 -18.19 1.96
C LEU A 231 14.42 -19.02 2.84
N GLY A 232 14.52 -18.74 4.14
CA GLY A 232 15.48 -19.39 5.03
C GLY A 232 16.94 -18.91 4.84
N ARG A 233 17.17 -17.85 4.06
CA ARG A 233 18.50 -17.23 3.86
C ARG A 233 18.82 -16.28 5.02
N THR A 234 18.93 -16.84 6.22
CA THR A 234 18.99 -16.08 7.48
C THR A 234 20.19 -15.14 7.57
N ASN A 235 21.37 -15.56 7.11
CA ASN A 235 22.57 -14.73 7.16
C ASN A 235 22.43 -13.48 6.26
N GLU A 236 21.95 -13.66 5.03
CA GLU A 236 21.72 -12.53 4.12
C GLU A 236 20.61 -11.60 4.61
N ALA A 237 19.60 -12.15 5.30
CA ALA A 237 18.58 -11.34 5.94
C ALA A 237 19.18 -10.45 7.05
N LEU A 238 20.12 -10.97 7.85
CA LEU A 238 20.82 -10.18 8.86
C LEU A 238 21.63 -9.05 8.21
N ASP A 239 22.33 -9.32 7.11
CA ASP A 239 23.08 -8.29 6.37
C ASP A 239 22.15 -7.20 5.81
N ALA A 240 20.99 -7.60 5.27
CA ALA A 240 19.97 -6.66 4.80
C ALA A 240 19.39 -5.82 5.96
N TYR A 241 19.15 -6.40 7.14
CA TYR A 241 18.74 -5.62 8.32
C TYR A 241 19.82 -4.65 8.80
N ARG A 242 21.10 -5.04 8.78
CA ARG A 242 22.21 -4.12 9.10
C ARG A 242 22.21 -2.90 8.20
N LYS A 243 22.07 -3.11 6.88
CA LYS A 243 21.94 -2.01 5.91
C LYS A 243 20.69 -1.17 6.17
N ALA A 244 19.55 -1.80 6.49
CA ALA A 244 18.34 -1.05 6.84
C ALA A 244 18.57 -0.13 8.04
N ILE A 245 19.22 -0.62 9.09
CA ILE A 245 19.58 0.14 10.30
C ILE A 245 20.53 1.31 9.96
N GLU A 246 21.53 1.08 9.11
CA GLU A 246 22.50 2.10 8.67
C GLU A 246 21.83 3.27 7.93
N PHE A 247 20.88 2.98 7.04
CA PHE A 247 20.19 4.00 6.25
C PHE A 247 19.00 4.67 6.98
N THR A 248 18.58 4.15 8.13
CA THR A 248 17.42 4.70 8.86
C THR A 248 17.79 5.99 9.58
N VAL A 249 16.98 7.04 9.40
CA VAL A 249 17.19 8.34 10.08
C VAL A 249 16.38 8.44 11.38
N PHE A 250 15.29 7.68 11.51
CA PHE A 250 14.39 7.75 12.66
C PHE A 250 14.71 6.68 13.72
N ASP A 251 15.02 7.11 14.93
CA ASP A 251 15.40 6.21 16.04
C ASP A 251 14.35 5.14 16.34
N ARG A 252 13.06 5.48 16.30
CA ARG A 252 11.97 4.51 16.50
C ARG A 252 11.96 3.39 15.46
N LYS A 253 12.17 3.72 14.18
CA LYS A 253 12.25 2.71 13.10
C LYS A 253 13.53 1.90 13.22
N LYS A 254 14.63 2.56 13.60
CA LYS A 254 15.93 1.93 13.82
C LYS A 254 15.83 0.88 14.94
N SER A 255 15.27 1.25 16.08
CA SER A 255 14.96 0.34 17.19
C SER A 255 14.09 -0.83 16.75
N HIS A 256 13.03 -0.58 15.96
CA HIS A 256 12.20 -1.65 15.41
C HIS A 256 12.98 -2.67 14.55
N TYR A 257 13.89 -2.21 13.68
CA TYR A 257 14.75 -3.12 12.90
C TYR A 257 15.78 -3.84 13.77
N MET A 258 16.32 -3.19 14.79
CA MET A 258 17.24 -3.81 15.76
C MET A 258 16.55 -4.94 16.55
N VAL A 259 15.32 -4.73 17.02
CA VAL A 259 14.56 -5.78 17.71
C VAL A 259 14.27 -6.98 16.80
N LYS A 260 13.93 -6.73 15.52
CA LYS A 260 13.77 -7.81 14.54
C LYS A 260 15.09 -8.58 14.34
N MET A 261 16.20 -7.87 14.18
CA MET A 261 17.53 -8.46 14.02
C MET A 261 17.94 -9.29 15.24
N ALA A 262 17.75 -8.76 16.44
CA ALA A 262 18.05 -9.47 17.69
C ALA A 262 17.18 -10.70 17.90
N THR A 263 15.89 -10.63 17.53
CA THR A 263 15.02 -11.80 17.55
C THR A 263 15.61 -12.91 16.69
N ILE A 264 16.03 -12.60 15.46
CA ILE A 264 16.66 -13.58 14.55
C ILE A 264 17.96 -14.13 15.15
N LEU A 265 18.82 -13.28 15.73
CA LEU A 265 20.09 -13.67 16.35
C LEU A 265 19.89 -14.62 17.55
N LYS A 266 18.93 -14.31 18.43
CA LYS A 266 18.52 -15.19 19.53
C LYS A 266 18.14 -16.57 19.00
N ASN A 267 17.37 -16.59 17.93
CA ASN A 267 16.79 -17.81 17.36
C ASN A 267 17.82 -18.71 16.67
N ILE A 268 18.91 -18.15 16.14
CA ILE A 268 20.06 -18.92 15.64
C ILE A 268 21.08 -19.29 16.75
N GLY A 269 20.76 -18.95 18.01
CA GLY A 269 21.58 -19.27 19.18
C GLY A 269 22.68 -18.26 19.52
N LYS A 270 22.80 -17.16 18.76
CA LYS A 270 23.71 -16.04 19.05
C LYS A 270 23.09 -15.10 20.08
N SER A 271 22.85 -15.63 21.28
CA SER A 271 22.15 -14.91 22.35
C SER A 271 22.90 -13.66 22.83
N GLN A 272 24.24 -13.68 22.83
CA GLN A 272 25.04 -12.55 23.27
C GLN A 272 24.91 -11.35 22.32
N ASP A 273 25.15 -11.56 21.02
CA ASP A 273 24.95 -10.55 19.97
C ASP A 273 23.52 -9.99 20.01
N ALA A 274 22.52 -10.87 20.22
CA ALA A 274 21.13 -10.48 20.31
C ALA A 274 20.87 -9.55 21.51
N LEU A 275 21.49 -9.82 22.66
CA LEU A 275 21.33 -9.03 23.87
C LEU A 275 21.93 -7.64 23.71
N GLU A 276 23.12 -7.54 23.13
CA GLU A 276 23.78 -6.25 22.82
C GLU A 276 22.89 -5.36 21.94
N ILE A 277 22.34 -5.93 20.86
CA ILE A 277 21.47 -5.17 19.94
C ILE A 277 20.17 -4.73 20.61
N VAL A 278 19.58 -5.55 21.47
CA VAL A 278 18.35 -5.19 22.20
C VAL A 278 18.62 -4.08 23.20
N GLU A 279 19.77 -4.10 23.87
CA GLU A 279 20.16 -3.04 24.79
C GLU A 279 20.42 -1.72 24.09
N GLU A 280 21.03 -1.74 22.91
CA GLU A 280 21.14 -0.54 22.07
C GLU A 280 19.77 -0.06 21.57
N ALA A 281 18.86 -0.98 21.22
CA ALA A 281 17.50 -0.64 20.79
C ALA A 281 16.70 0.07 21.90
N LEU A 282 16.84 -0.38 23.15
CA LEU A 282 16.22 0.24 24.33
C LEU A 282 16.80 1.63 24.64
N LYS A 283 18.08 1.87 24.35
CA LYS A 283 18.67 3.21 24.47
C LYS A 283 18.08 4.19 23.45
N LEU A 284 17.72 3.71 22.26
CA LEU A 284 17.11 4.52 21.19
C LEU A 284 15.61 4.72 21.36
N ASP A 285 14.91 3.74 21.92
CA ASP A 285 13.47 3.78 22.17
C ASP A 285 13.15 3.35 23.62
N PRO A 286 13.29 4.28 24.60
CA PRO A 286 13.03 3.99 26.01
C PRO A 286 11.58 3.62 26.32
N GLU A 287 10.64 4.07 25.47
CA GLU A 287 9.20 3.79 25.58
C GLU A 287 8.83 2.38 25.05
N ASP A 288 9.81 1.65 24.54
CA ASP A 288 9.70 0.25 24.12
C ASP A 288 8.57 -0.04 23.10
N TYR A 289 8.35 0.85 22.12
CA TYR A 289 7.34 0.61 21.08
C TYR A 289 7.68 -0.61 20.22
N ALA A 290 8.96 -0.95 20.11
CA ALA A 290 9.43 -2.10 19.36
C ALA A 290 9.29 -3.44 20.12
N GLY A 291 9.04 -3.43 21.44
CA GLY A 291 8.96 -4.63 22.28
C GLY A 291 10.31 -5.28 22.56
N ALA A 292 11.37 -4.48 22.59
CA ALA A 292 12.74 -4.82 22.95
C ALA A 292 12.83 -5.46 24.36
N THR A 293 12.10 -4.96 25.37
CA THR A 293 12.16 -5.51 26.74
C THR A 293 11.74 -6.97 26.77
N LYS A 294 10.64 -7.29 26.08
CA LYS A 294 10.14 -8.67 25.95
C LYS A 294 11.16 -9.58 25.28
N VAL A 295 11.85 -9.10 24.25
CA VAL A 295 12.91 -9.88 23.59
C VAL A 295 14.11 -10.07 24.52
N LYS A 296 14.50 -9.04 25.29
CA LYS A 296 15.57 -9.13 26.30
C LYS A 296 15.28 -10.22 27.34
N GLU A 297 14.09 -10.19 27.93
CA GLU A 297 13.65 -11.18 28.91
C GLU A 297 13.69 -12.61 28.34
N GLN A 298 13.24 -12.79 27.09
CA GLN A 298 13.31 -14.09 26.43
C GLN A 298 14.75 -14.57 26.21
N ILE A 299 15.68 -13.66 25.90
CA ILE A 299 17.10 -14.01 25.74
C ILE A 299 17.69 -14.44 27.08
N LEU A 300 17.49 -13.65 28.13
CA LEU A 300 18.00 -13.93 29.47
C LEU A 300 17.52 -15.29 29.98
N LYS A 301 16.20 -15.54 29.90
CA LYS A 301 15.62 -16.83 30.28
C LYS A 301 16.23 -18.00 29.51
N SER A 302 16.43 -17.84 28.20
CA SER A 302 17.04 -18.89 27.37
C SER A 302 18.51 -19.16 27.71
N ASN A 303 19.23 -18.16 28.21
CA ASN A 303 20.62 -18.31 28.66
C ASN A 303 20.68 -19.01 30.02
N GLU A 304 19.83 -18.61 30.97
CA GLU A 304 19.71 -19.25 32.28
C GLU A 304 19.38 -20.75 32.15
N GLU A 305 18.43 -21.11 31.28
CA GLU A 305 18.07 -22.51 31.01
C GLU A 305 19.24 -23.32 30.41
N ARG A 306 20.06 -22.69 29.55
CA ARG A 306 21.26 -23.33 28.97
C ARG A 306 22.35 -23.54 30.01
N GLU A 307 22.58 -22.56 30.88
CA GLU A 307 23.54 -22.67 31.97
C GLU A 307 23.14 -23.75 32.97
N ALA A 308 21.86 -23.80 33.34
CA ALA A 308 21.33 -24.84 34.24
C ALA A 308 21.50 -26.25 33.67
N CYS A 309 21.28 -26.46 32.36
CA CYS A 309 21.54 -27.76 31.72
C CYS A 309 23.03 -28.14 31.75
N GLN A 310 23.93 -27.20 31.45
CA GLN A 310 25.38 -27.48 31.42
C GLN A 310 25.93 -27.84 32.81
N VAL A 311 25.40 -27.23 33.88
CA VAL A 311 25.79 -27.58 35.26
C VAL A 311 25.28 -28.96 35.64
N GLY A 312 24.05 -29.33 35.25
CA GLY A 312 23.48 -30.66 35.49
C GLY A 312 24.20 -31.79 34.74
N GLU A 313 24.62 -31.56 33.49
CA GLU A 313 25.42 -32.51 32.70
C GLU A 313 26.81 -32.73 33.32
N ARG A 314 27.49 -31.66 33.75
CA ARG A 314 28.80 -31.78 34.41
C ARG A 314 28.73 -32.53 35.74
N ALA A 315 27.64 -32.36 36.49
CA ALA A 315 27.39 -33.06 37.75
C ALA A 315 27.04 -34.55 37.59
N THR A 316 26.63 -34.99 36.40
CA THR A 316 26.30 -36.40 36.10
C THR A 316 27.46 -37.14 35.41
N THR A 317 28.42 -36.42 34.84
CA THR A 317 29.66 -36.97 34.25
C THR A 317 30.86 -37.03 35.21
N ALA A 318 30.72 -36.52 36.43
CA ALA A 318 31.75 -36.55 37.49
C ALA A 318 31.39 -37.62 38.54
#